data_AF-A0A0T7BSQ4-F1
#
_entry.id   AF-A0A0T7BSQ4-F1
#
_cell.length_a   1.000
_cell.length_b   1.000
_cell.length_c   1.000
_cell.angle_alpha   90.00
_cell.angle_beta   90.00
_cell.angle_gamma   90.00
#
_symmetry.space_group_name_H-M   'P 1'
#
loop_
_entity.id
_entity.type
_entity.pdbx_description
1 polymer ?
#
loop_
_entity_poly.entity_id
_entity_poly.type
_entity_poly.pdbx_seq_one_letter_code
_entity_poly.pdbx_strand_id
1 'polypeptide(L)'
;MKQSLINQRNSSAQLMKAGIFLALLFGSLGVIGGGFYFSQIFSPATKTKMINNSSHYREIRHKLWSNSTQIQHFPSDISPAAKNVSLSYSPGGSQTNSFFQVRMKLSPSEIQKILLTYRPQAQRVYHGGNTNDHANLPKGIPTTFFYTSNTTEDSFPPSYEILVLGANDRGNTNFPWNHGDSYGVAIDSSTSDIVYWAEAW
;
A
#
# COMPACT_ATOMS: atom_id res chain seq x y z
N MET A 1 31.02 57.62 0.02
CA MET A 1 31.18 58.19 1.37
C MET A 1 29.80 58.41 1.99
N LYS A 2 29.54 57.68 3.08
CA LYS A 2 28.80 58.05 4.31
C LYS A 2 27.45 58.80 4.25
N GLN A 3 26.43 58.09 4.80
CA GLN A 3 25.52 58.48 5.92
C GLN A 3 24.56 59.68 5.67
N SER A 4 23.32 59.79 6.18
CA SER A 4 22.54 59.13 7.23
C SER A 4 21.06 59.52 7.04
N LEU A 5 20.10 58.61 7.22
CA LEU A 5 19.13 58.52 8.33
C LEU A 5 18.04 59.61 8.44
N ILE A 6 16.78 59.13 8.37
CA ILE A 6 15.66 59.31 9.33
C ILE A 6 15.16 60.76 9.55
N ASN A 7 14.02 61.20 8.98
CA ASN A 7 12.60 60.89 9.29
C ASN A 7 12.04 61.63 10.52
N GLN A 8 11.17 62.64 10.29
CA GLN A 8 10.13 63.19 11.20
C GLN A 8 9.21 64.07 10.32
N ARG A 9 8.02 63.62 9.89
CA ARG A 9 6.70 63.46 10.55
C ARG A 9 6.00 64.79 10.90
N ASN A 10 4.70 64.81 10.56
CA ASN A 10 3.62 65.76 10.94
C ASN A 10 3.36 66.84 9.87
N SER A 11 2.15 67.16 9.42
CA SER A 11 0.79 66.93 9.95
C SER A 11 -0.25 67.24 8.85
N SER A 12 -1.43 66.61 8.94
CA SER A 12 -2.78 67.18 8.69
C SER A 12 -3.06 67.88 7.33
N ALA A 13 -4.11 67.60 6.56
CA ALA A 13 -5.44 67.12 6.91
C ALA A 13 -6.20 66.77 5.60
N GLN A 14 -7.15 65.82 5.70
CA GLN A 14 -8.47 65.85 5.03
C GLN A 14 -8.50 65.64 3.49
N LEU A 15 -9.31 64.81 2.85
CA LEU A 15 -10.50 63.98 3.12
C LEU A 15 -10.42 62.79 2.12
N MET A 16 -10.97 61.60 2.33
CA MET A 16 -12.40 61.32 2.19
C MET A 16 -12.66 59.81 2.42
N LYS A 17 -13.74 59.51 3.17
CA LYS A 17 -14.56 58.26 3.19
C LYS A 17 -13.91 57.04 3.89
N ALA A 18 -14.29 56.65 5.12
CA ALA A 18 -15.58 56.11 5.58
C ALA A 18 -16.12 54.99 4.66
N GLY A 19 -16.34 53.73 5.06
CA GLY A 19 -16.72 53.25 6.39
C GLY A 19 -16.14 51.89 6.82
N ILE A 20 -15.72 51.89 8.09
CA ILE A 20 -16.27 51.12 9.22
C ILE A 20 -16.45 49.61 9.07
N PHE A 21 -15.51 48.91 9.72
CA PHE A 21 -15.65 47.89 10.77
C PHE A 21 -16.55 46.66 10.57
N LEU A 22 -15.87 45.51 10.57
CA LEU A 22 -15.96 44.47 11.61
C LEU A 22 -17.28 43.71 11.77
N ALA A 23 -17.28 42.46 11.31
CA ALA A 23 -18.03 41.39 11.96
C ALA A 23 -17.16 40.13 11.98
N LEU A 24 -16.35 40.03 13.03
CA LEU A 24 -15.93 38.74 13.57
C LEU A 24 -17.13 38.16 14.33
N LEU A 25 -17.29 36.84 14.19
CA LEU A 25 -18.01 35.88 15.02
C LEU A 25 -19.33 35.30 14.47
N PHE A 26 -19.29 33.96 14.42
CA PHE A 26 -20.37 32.97 14.27
C PHE A 26 -20.81 32.59 12.86
N GLY A 27 -20.01 31.71 12.25
CA GLY A 27 -20.43 30.71 11.27
C GLY A 27 -19.73 29.38 11.54
N SER A 28 -20.25 28.62 12.49
CA SER A 28 -19.90 27.21 12.72
C SER A 28 -20.31 26.34 11.52
N LEU A 29 -19.55 25.26 11.32
CA LEU A 29 -19.75 24.10 10.41
C LEU A 29 -19.19 24.25 8.98
N GLY A 30 -18.17 23.44 8.66
CA GLY A 30 -17.88 23.10 7.27
C GLY A 30 -16.45 22.65 6.97
N VAL A 31 -16.21 21.34 7.09
CA VAL A 31 -15.19 20.55 6.36
C VAL A 31 -13.73 20.68 6.81
N ILE A 32 -13.27 19.57 7.40
CA ILE A 32 -11.88 19.14 7.55
C ILE A 32 -11.26 19.07 6.14
N GLY A 33 -10.65 20.16 5.70
CA GLY A 33 -9.72 20.15 4.57
C GLY A 33 -8.38 19.61 5.05
N GLY A 34 -8.19 18.29 4.99
CA GLY A 34 -6.89 17.65 5.23
C GLY A 34 -5.88 18.17 4.22
N GLY A 35 -5.15 19.22 4.62
CA GLY A 35 -4.07 19.82 3.86
C GLY A 35 -2.92 18.85 3.66
N PHE A 36 -2.49 18.75 2.42
CA PHE A 36 -1.39 17.97 1.89
C PHE A 36 -0.08 18.15 2.69
N TYR A 37 0.52 17.04 3.12
CA TYR A 37 1.96 16.94 3.43
C TYR A 37 2.50 15.66 2.76
N PHE A 38 3.06 15.78 1.55
CA PHE A 38 3.29 14.65 0.64
C PHE A 38 4.75 14.33 0.30
N SER A 39 5.77 15.00 0.86
CA SER A 39 7.14 14.89 0.34
C SER A 39 8.12 14.04 1.15
N GLN A 40 7.74 13.49 2.32
CA GLN A 40 8.70 12.80 3.21
C GLN A 40 8.50 11.29 3.31
N ILE A 41 7.39 10.73 2.81
CA ILE A 41 7.11 9.29 2.95
C ILE A 41 7.61 8.48 1.74
N PHE A 42 7.77 9.09 0.57
CA PHE A 42 8.06 8.42 -0.70
C PHE A 42 9.31 8.99 -1.41
N SER A 43 10.40 9.24 -0.65
CA SER A 43 11.70 9.50 -1.28
C SER A 43 12.17 8.26 -2.06
N PRO A 44 12.81 8.42 -3.24
CA PRO A 44 13.20 7.31 -4.13
C PRO A 44 14.36 6.44 -3.60
N ALA A 45 14.68 6.52 -2.31
CA ALA A 45 15.68 5.66 -1.69
C ALA A 45 15.03 4.32 -1.29
N THR A 46 15.02 3.36 -2.23
CA THR A 46 15.23 1.88 -2.14
C THR A 46 14.96 1.08 -0.86
N LYS A 47 14.36 1.62 0.19
CA LYS A 47 13.97 0.87 1.38
C LYS A 47 12.49 0.55 1.31
N THR A 48 12.19 -0.74 1.18
CA THR A 48 10.91 -1.35 1.58
C THR A 48 10.43 -0.67 2.85
N LYS A 49 9.42 0.20 2.70
CA LYS A 49 8.86 0.91 3.83
C LYS A 49 7.71 0.06 4.35
N MET A 50 7.95 -0.66 5.43
CA MET A 50 6.89 -1.32 6.19
C MET A 50 5.98 -0.22 6.75
N ILE A 51 4.80 -0.04 6.17
CA ILE A 51 3.82 0.95 6.62
C ILE A 51 2.85 0.22 7.53
N ASN A 52 3.08 0.22 8.84
CA ASN A 52 2.14 -0.41 9.79
C ASN A 52 0.84 0.38 9.99
N ASN A 53 0.61 1.45 9.21
CA ASN A 53 -0.60 2.26 9.27
C ASN A 53 -1.49 1.97 8.06
N SER A 54 -2.62 1.28 8.30
CA SER A 54 -3.63 0.94 7.30
C SER A 54 -4.28 2.15 6.62
N SER A 55 -4.06 3.39 7.12
CA SER A 55 -4.58 4.62 6.49
C SER A 55 -4.14 4.81 5.04
N HIS A 56 -2.99 4.26 4.64
CA HIS A 56 -2.52 4.33 3.25
C HIS A 56 -3.09 3.24 2.34
N TYR A 57 -3.86 2.29 2.89
CA TYR A 57 -4.43 1.19 2.12
C TYR A 57 -5.23 1.67 0.91
N ARG A 58 -6.19 2.58 1.16
CA ARG A 58 -7.06 3.14 0.12
C ARG A 58 -6.27 3.83 -0.97
N GLU A 59 -5.24 4.58 -0.57
CA GLU A 59 -4.40 5.30 -1.52
C GLU A 59 -3.62 4.33 -2.41
N ILE A 60 -2.96 3.33 -1.84
CA ILE A 60 -2.19 2.36 -2.62
C ILE A 60 -3.12 1.57 -3.55
N ARG A 61 -4.21 1.03 -3.00
CA ARG A 61 -5.16 0.17 -3.72
C ARG A 61 -5.91 0.88 -4.85
N HIS A 62 -6.21 2.17 -4.69
CA HIS A 62 -7.06 2.90 -5.64
C HIS A 62 -6.31 3.91 -6.51
N LYS A 63 -5.07 4.27 -6.17
CA LYS A 63 -4.32 5.33 -6.88
C LYS A 63 -2.90 4.94 -7.27
N LEU A 64 -2.15 4.28 -6.38
CA LEU A 64 -0.70 4.09 -6.60
C LEU A 64 -0.34 2.80 -7.32
N TRP A 65 -1.11 1.71 -7.13
CA TRP A 65 -0.87 0.49 -7.88
C TRP A 65 -1.31 0.66 -9.34
N SER A 66 -0.36 0.48 -10.27
CA SER A 66 -0.55 0.84 -11.68
C SER A 66 -1.53 -0.07 -12.42
N ASN A 67 -1.54 -1.37 -12.09
CA ASN A 67 -2.38 -2.35 -12.77
C ASN A 67 -3.49 -2.88 -11.86
N SER A 68 -4.67 -2.26 -11.95
CA SER A 68 -5.81 -2.60 -11.11
C SER A 68 -6.27 -4.06 -11.23
N THR A 69 -6.00 -4.75 -12.35
CA THR A 69 -6.42 -6.15 -12.53
C THR A 69 -5.70 -7.11 -11.57
N GLN A 70 -4.43 -6.81 -11.23
CA GLN A 70 -3.61 -7.61 -10.32
C GLN A 70 -4.02 -7.47 -8.85
N ILE A 71 -4.88 -6.51 -8.52
CA ILE A 71 -5.32 -6.25 -7.14
C ILE A 71 -6.85 -6.29 -7.01
N GLN A 72 -7.57 -6.88 -7.97
CA GLN A 72 -9.03 -7.02 -7.86
C GLN A 72 -9.45 -7.90 -6.68
N HIS A 73 -8.62 -8.89 -6.33
CA HIS A 73 -8.85 -9.79 -5.20
C HIS A 73 -8.64 -9.12 -3.83
N PHE A 74 -8.00 -7.95 -3.79
CA PHE A 74 -7.89 -7.16 -2.57
C PHE A 74 -9.25 -6.57 -2.20
N PRO A 75 -9.63 -6.56 -0.90
CA PRO A 75 -10.90 -5.99 -0.47
C PRO A 75 -10.98 -4.50 -0.85
N SER A 76 -12.14 -3.95 -1.19
CA SER A 76 -12.23 -2.52 -1.54
C SER A 76 -11.75 -1.60 -0.41
N ASP A 77 -12.03 -2.03 0.83
CA ASP A 77 -11.66 -1.39 2.09
C ASP A 77 -11.27 -2.43 3.14
N ILE A 78 -10.44 -2.04 4.10
CA ILE A 78 -10.17 -2.88 5.27
C ILE A 78 -11.40 -2.85 6.17
N SER A 79 -11.96 -4.03 6.47
CA SER A 79 -13.08 -4.15 7.40
C SER A 79 -12.71 -3.57 8.77
N PRO A 80 -13.58 -2.76 9.41
CA PRO A 80 -13.35 -2.30 10.79
C PRO A 80 -13.23 -3.45 11.80
N ALA A 81 -13.74 -4.64 11.46
CA ALA A 81 -13.62 -5.84 12.29
C ALA A 81 -12.28 -6.58 12.11
N ALA A 82 -11.48 -6.23 11.08
CA ALA A 82 -10.18 -6.85 10.84
C ALA A 82 -9.20 -6.47 11.96
N LYS A 83 -8.42 -7.44 12.41
CA LYS A 83 -7.44 -7.27 13.49
C LYS A 83 -6.01 -7.40 12.94
N ASN A 84 -5.05 -6.83 13.66
CA ASN A 84 -3.62 -6.96 13.38
C ASN A 84 -3.27 -6.63 11.91
N VAL A 85 -3.86 -5.55 11.40
CA VAL A 85 -3.64 -5.13 10.01
C VAL A 85 -2.21 -4.64 9.85
N SER A 86 -1.46 -5.23 8.93
CA SER A 86 -0.13 -4.80 8.53
C SER A 86 -0.07 -4.65 7.01
N LEU A 87 0.71 -3.69 6.54
CA LEU A 87 0.75 -3.27 5.14
C LEU A 87 2.21 -3.08 4.72
N SER A 88 2.56 -3.62 3.57
CA SER A 88 3.88 -3.44 2.96
C SER A 88 3.71 -3.10 1.49
N TYR A 89 4.42 -2.09 1.02
CA TYR A 89 4.30 -1.59 -0.35
C TYR A 89 5.63 -1.07 -0.87
N SER A 90 5.96 -1.45 -2.10
CA SER A 90 7.00 -0.86 -2.91
C SER A 90 6.42 -0.52 -4.28
N PRO A 91 6.49 0.74 -4.75
CA PRO A 91 6.01 1.13 -6.08
C PRO A 91 6.79 0.48 -7.23
N GLY A 92 7.94 -0.16 -6.94
CA GLY A 92 8.89 -0.58 -7.96
C GLY A 92 9.53 0.61 -8.67
N GLY A 93 10.57 0.32 -9.43
CA GLY A 93 11.33 1.29 -10.21
C GLY A 93 11.89 0.59 -11.44
N SER A 94 12.65 1.30 -12.28
CA SER A 94 13.19 0.74 -13.53
C SER A 94 14.12 -0.47 -13.36
N GLN A 95 14.50 -0.83 -12.13
CA GLN A 95 15.39 -1.97 -11.82
C GLN A 95 14.98 -2.73 -10.55
N THR A 96 13.82 -2.45 -9.95
CA THR A 96 13.40 -3.05 -8.68
C THR A 96 11.95 -3.52 -8.76
N ASN A 97 11.67 -4.70 -8.22
CA ASN A 97 10.32 -5.24 -8.15
C ASN A 97 9.35 -4.29 -7.43
N SER A 98 8.11 -4.28 -7.89
CA SER A 98 6.98 -3.68 -7.18
C SER A 98 6.22 -4.75 -6.44
N PHE A 99 5.83 -4.47 -5.21
CA PHE A 99 4.98 -5.38 -4.44
C PHE A 99 3.95 -4.62 -3.62
N PHE A 100 2.86 -5.30 -3.35
CA PHE A 100 1.83 -4.85 -2.43
C PHE A 100 1.34 -6.02 -1.58
N GLN A 101 1.43 -5.88 -0.26
CA GLN A 101 0.92 -6.85 0.69
C GLN A 101 0.06 -6.22 1.78
N VAL A 102 -1.05 -6.87 2.08
CA VAL A 102 -1.88 -6.55 3.24
C VAL A 102 -2.12 -7.83 4.03
N ARG A 103 -1.67 -7.84 5.27
CA ARG A 103 -1.93 -8.89 6.24
C ARG A 103 -3.01 -8.46 7.22
N MET A 104 -3.92 -9.36 7.57
CA MET A 104 -4.91 -9.13 8.61
C MET A 104 -5.47 -10.43 9.16
N LYS A 105 -6.02 -10.37 10.37
CA LYS A 105 -6.85 -11.43 10.93
C LYS A 105 -8.33 -11.14 10.72
N LEU A 106 -9.04 -12.15 10.24
CA LEU A 106 -10.50 -12.14 10.01
C LEU A 106 -11.19 -13.16 10.92
N SER A 107 -12.52 -13.22 10.90
CA SER A 107 -13.23 -14.31 11.56
C SER A 107 -13.00 -15.65 10.83
N PRO A 108 -13.07 -16.80 11.52
CA PRO A 108 -12.93 -18.11 10.87
C PRO A 108 -13.93 -18.33 9.72
N SER A 109 -15.16 -17.81 9.85
CA SER A 109 -16.19 -17.90 8.81
C SER A 109 -15.84 -17.09 7.56
N GLU A 110 -15.24 -15.89 7.72
CA GLU A 110 -14.73 -15.10 6.60
C GLU A 110 -13.56 -15.81 5.90
N ILE A 111 -12.62 -16.37 6.65
CA ILE A 111 -11.49 -17.14 6.10
C ILE A 111 -12.01 -18.34 5.30
N GLN A 112 -12.97 -19.08 5.84
CA GLN A 112 -13.58 -20.21 5.14
C GLN A 112 -14.26 -19.78 3.85
N LYS A 113 -14.99 -18.66 3.86
CA LYS A 113 -15.63 -18.10 2.66
C LYS A 113 -14.59 -17.71 1.60
N ILE A 114 -13.48 -17.10 2.01
CA ILE A 114 -12.39 -16.72 1.12
C ILE A 114 -11.75 -17.97 0.49
N LEU A 115 -11.49 -19.01 1.29
CA LEU A 115 -10.94 -20.28 0.78
C LEU A 115 -11.88 -20.96 -0.23
N LEU A 116 -13.19 -21.03 0.08
CA LEU A 116 -14.19 -21.57 -0.85
C LEU A 116 -14.28 -20.77 -2.15
N THR A 117 -13.96 -19.47 -2.10
CA THR A 117 -13.93 -18.60 -3.28
C THR A 117 -12.68 -18.83 -4.10
N TYR A 118 -11.50 -18.73 -3.48
CA TYR A 118 -10.23 -18.61 -4.19
C TYR A 118 -9.53 -19.94 -4.47
N ARG A 119 -9.69 -20.96 -3.62
CA ARG A 119 -9.01 -22.26 -3.83
C ARG A 119 -9.38 -22.91 -5.17
N PRO A 120 -10.65 -22.93 -5.64
CA PRO A 120 -11.00 -23.48 -6.94
C PRO A 120 -10.50 -22.66 -8.15
N GLN A 121 -10.15 -21.39 -7.92
CA GLN A 121 -9.69 -20.45 -8.97
C GLN A 121 -8.16 -20.37 -9.02
N ALA A 122 -7.46 -20.94 -8.04
CA ALA A 122 -6.02 -20.85 -7.95
C ALA A 122 -5.36 -21.64 -9.10
N GLN A 123 -4.48 -20.96 -9.84
CA GLN A 123 -3.63 -21.59 -10.86
C GLN A 123 -2.61 -22.54 -10.23
N ARG A 124 -2.19 -22.23 -8.99
CA ARG A 124 -1.23 -23.02 -8.22
C ARG A 124 -1.47 -22.85 -6.72
N VAL A 125 -1.19 -23.90 -5.97
CA VAL A 125 -1.22 -23.92 -4.51
C VAL A 125 0.16 -24.33 -3.99
N TYR A 126 0.66 -23.58 -3.01
CA TYR A 126 1.87 -23.90 -2.26
C TYR A 126 1.59 -23.91 -0.74
N HIS A 127 2.52 -24.46 0.04
CA HIS A 127 2.45 -24.49 1.50
C HIS A 127 3.75 -23.96 2.11
N GLY A 128 3.67 -22.84 2.84
CA GLY A 128 4.83 -22.10 3.33
C GLY A 128 5.78 -21.62 2.22
N GLY A 129 7.00 -21.22 2.59
CA GLY A 129 8.05 -20.82 1.64
C GLY A 129 7.92 -19.38 1.12
N ASN A 130 8.75 -19.02 0.16
CA ASN A 130 8.78 -17.73 -0.50
C ASN A 130 8.88 -17.86 -2.03
N THR A 131 8.97 -16.74 -2.74
CA THR A 131 9.04 -16.71 -4.20
C THR A 131 10.21 -17.54 -4.78
N ASN A 132 11.38 -17.57 -4.15
CA ASN A 132 12.52 -18.35 -4.61
C ASN A 132 12.25 -19.86 -4.45
N ASP A 133 11.68 -20.26 -3.33
CA ASP A 133 11.31 -21.67 -3.09
C ASP A 133 10.31 -22.14 -4.16
N HIS A 134 9.31 -21.32 -4.45
CA HIS A 134 8.24 -21.66 -5.39
C HIS A 134 8.68 -21.65 -6.86
N ALA A 135 9.52 -20.70 -7.25
CA ALA A 135 10.03 -20.59 -8.61
C ALA A 135 11.02 -21.72 -8.97
N ASN A 136 11.78 -22.22 -7.99
CA ASN A 136 12.77 -23.28 -8.18
C ASN A 136 12.16 -24.70 -8.31
N LEU A 137 10.85 -24.85 -8.09
CA LEU A 137 10.16 -26.12 -8.31
C LEU A 137 9.95 -26.42 -9.80
N PRO A 138 9.78 -27.69 -10.19
CA PRO A 138 9.40 -28.03 -11.56
C PRO A 138 8.09 -27.34 -11.96
N LYS A 139 8.14 -26.53 -13.03
CA LYS A 139 7.04 -25.64 -13.45
C LYS A 139 6.56 -24.76 -12.29
N GLY A 140 7.52 -24.22 -11.56
CA GLY A 140 7.30 -23.26 -10.49
C GLY A 140 6.72 -21.96 -11.02
N ILE A 141 5.86 -21.34 -10.22
CA ILE A 141 5.33 -19.99 -10.44
C ILE A 141 5.87 -19.13 -9.30
N PRO A 142 6.64 -18.07 -9.59
CA PRO A 142 7.06 -17.11 -8.58
C PRO A 142 5.85 -16.52 -7.87
N THR A 143 6.00 -16.32 -6.58
CA THR A 143 4.95 -15.77 -5.72
C THR A 143 5.45 -14.46 -5.11
N THR A 144 5.50 -14.36 -3.79
CA THR A 144 5.94 -13.20 -3.06
C THR A 144 6.81 -13.62 -1.87
N PHE A 145 7.63 -12.71 -1.39
CA PHE A 145 8.26 -12.81 -0.08
C PHE A 145 7.29 -12.39 1.03
N PHE A 146 7.44 -12.84 2.27
CA PHE A 146 6.53 -12.48 3.36
C PHE A 146 6.87 -11.10 3.98
N TYR A 147 6.71 -10.02 3.21
CA TYR A 147 7.09 -8.65 3.62
C TYR A 147 6.32 -8.07 4.81
N THR A 148 5.20 -8.69 5.19
CA THR A 148 4.40 -8.35 6.38
C THR A 148 4.68 -9.29 7.55
N SER A 149 5.74 -10.08 7.46
CA SER A 149 6.27 -10.86 8.57
C SER A 149 7.00 -9.94 9.56
N ASN A 150 7.15 -10.43 10.79
CA ASN A 150 7.99 -9.80 11.81
C ASN A 150 9.36 -10.51 11.91
N THR A 151 9.71 -11.34 10.92
CA THR A 151 10.91 -12.18 10.93
C THR A 151 11.85 -11.77 9.81
N THR A 152 13.11 -12.16 9.90
CA THR A 152 14.16 -11.81 8.92
C THR A 152 14.17 -12.73 7.69
N GLU A 153 13.41 -13.82 7.71
CA GLU A 153 13.45 -14.86 6.68
C GLU A 153 12.52 -14.59 5.50
N ASP A 154 11.66 -13.56 5.57
CA ASP A 154 10.74 -13.14 4.50
C ASP A 154 10.02 -14.34 3.83
N SER A 155 9.69 -15.37 4.61
CA SER A 155 9.12 -16.64 4.15
C SER A 155 7.87 -17.00 4.94
N PHE A 156 6.86 -17.54 4.24
CA PHE A 156 5.63 -18.00 4.88
C PHE A 156 5.88 -19.27 5.71
N PRO A 157 5.34 -19.36 6.95
CA PRO A 157 5.34 -20.60 7.70
C PRO A 157 4.60 -21.73 6.95
N PRO A 158 4.94 -23.02 7.17
CA PRO A 158 4.28 -24.15 6.52
C PRO A 158 2.76 -24.24 6.74
N SER A 159 2.21 -23.54 7.75
CA SER A 159 0.77 -23.48 8.01
C SER A 159 0.00 -22.65 6.97
N TYR A 160 0.68 -21.79 6.22
CA TYR A 160 0.06 -20.97 5.19
C TYR A 160 -0.16 -21.79 3.91
N GLU A 161 -1.37 -21.73 3.39
CA GLU A 161 -1.70 -22.12 2.02
C GLU A 161 -1.61 -20.89 1.12
N ILE A 162 -0.68 -20.89 0.16
CA ILE A 162 -0.48 -19.80 -0.80
C ILE A 162 -1.23 -20.15 -2.09
N LEU A 163 -2.30 -19.42 -2.35
CA LEU A 163 -3.14 -19.53 -3.54
C LEU A 163 -2.69 -18.48 -4.57
N VAL A 164 -2.08 -18.94 -5.66
CA VAL A 164 -1.72 -18.09 -6.80
C VAL A 164 -2.94 -17.95 -7.71
N LEU A 165 -3.54 -16.77 -7.77
CA LEU A 165 -4.78 -16.54 -8.52
C LEU A 165 -4.51 -16.16 -9.98
N GLY A 166 -3.41 -15.47 -10.22
CA GLY A 166 -2.94 -15.18 -11.56
C GLY A 166 -1.43 -15.01 -11.58
N ALA A 167 -0.82 -15.45 -12.67
CA ALA A 167 0.57 -15.18 -12.97
C ALA A 167 0.75 -15.03 -14.49
N ASN A 168 1.55 -14.04 -14.90
CA ASN A 168 1.86 -13.76 -16.29
C ASN A 168 3.38 -13.77 -16.46
N ASP A 169 3.89 -14.82 -17.10
CA ASP A 169 5.29 -14.90 -17.49
C ASP A 169 5.54 -13.99 -18.71
N ARG A 170 6.50 -13.06 -18.58
CA ARG A 170 6.97 -12.19 -19.67
C ARG A 170 8.45 -12.44 -19.98
N GLY A 171 9.02 -13.51 -19.45
CA GLY A 171 10.34 -14.02 -19.78
C GLY A 171 10.36 -14.67 -21.17
N ASN A 172 11.46 -15.38 -21.44
CA ASN A 172 11.62 -16.16 -22.67
C ASN A 172 11.80 -17.65 -22.34
N THR A 173 11.80 -18.51 -23.36
CA THR A 173 11.88 -19.97 -23.17
C THR A 173 13.11 -20.45 -22.42
N ASN A 174 14.22 -19.70 -22.46
CA ASN A 174 15.46 -20.04 -21.77
C ASN A 174 15.53 -19.44 -20.36
N PHE A 175 14.74 -18.40 -20.09
CA PHE A 175 14.68 -17.66 -18.84
C PHE A 175 13.22 -17.31 -18.52
N PRO A 176 12.39 -18.32 -18.20
CA PRO A 176 11.03 -18.08 -17.75
C PRO A 176 11.08 -17.26 -16.47
N TRP A 177 10.08 -16.40 -16.28
CA TRP A 177 9.95 -15.51 -15.12
C TRP A 177 11.04 -14.45 -14.96
N ASN A 178 11.87 -14.19 -15.98
CA ASN A 178 12.82 -13.08 -15.96
C ASN A 178 12.14 -11.69 -16.07
N HIS A 179 10.82 -11.65 -16.27
CA HIS A 179 9.90 -10.53 -16.06
C HIS A 179 8.50 -11.11 -15.88
N GLY A 180 7.59 -10.36 -15.27
CA GLY A 180 6.22 -10.81 -15.12
C GLY A 180 5.49 -10.20 -13.96
N ASP A 181 4.38 -10.85 -13.62
CA ASP A 181 3.61 -10.52 -12.44
C ASP A 181 2.92 -11.77 -11.91
N SER A 182 2.68 -11.77 -10.61
CA SER A 182 1.78 -12.74 -10.00
C SER A 182 1.05 -12.12 -8.81
N TYR A 183 -0.10 -12.68 -8.49
CA TYR A 183 -0.93 -12.18 -7.41
C TYR A 183 -1.78 -13.28 -6.81
N GLY A 184 -2.17 -13.09 -5.56
CA GLY A 184 -3.04 -14.04 -4.87
C GLY A 184 -3.23 -13.76 -3.39
N VAL A 185 -3.52 -14.83 -2.66
CA VAL A 185 -3.69 -14.80 -1.20
C VAL A 185 -2.86 -15.89 -0.55
N ALA A 186 -2.36 -15.63 0.66
CA ALA A 186 -1.79 -16.65 1.53
C ALA A 186 -2.62 -16.72 2.82
N ILE A 187 -3.05 -17.91 3.22
CA ILE A 187 -4.03 -18.09 4.30
C ILE A 187 -3.53 -19.12 5.29
N ASP A 188 -3.50 -18.74 6.57
CA ASP A 188 -3.37 -19.68 7.68
C ASP A 188 -4.74 -19.81 8.37
N SER A 189 -5.42 -20.91 8.08
CA SER A 189 -6.75 -21.19 8.62
C SER A 189 -6.74 -21.39 10.14
N SER A 190 -5.63 -21.91 10.69
CA SER A 190 -5.52 -22.22 12.12
C SER A 190 -5.46 -20.95 12.97
N THR A 191 -4.94 -19.86 12.41
CA THR A 191 -4.80 -18.58 13.10
C THR A 191 -5.72 -17.48 12.54
N SER A 192 -6.57 -17.85 11.57
CA SER A 192 -7.46 -16.94 10.83
C SER A 192 -6.74 -15.73 10.24
N ASP A 193 -5.53 -15.96 9.73
CA ASP A 193 -4.63 -14.95 9.19
C ASP A 193 -4.64 -15.04 7.66
N ILE A 194 -4.72 -13.88 7.00
CA ILE A 194 -4.70 -13.79 5.55
C ILE A 194 -3.76 -12.68 5.10
N VAL A 195 -3.04 -12.95 4.03
CA VAL A 195 -2.18 -12.01 3.33
C VAL A 195 -2.67 -11.91 1.89
N TYR A 196 -3.18 -10.74 1.50
CA TYR A 196 -3.40 -10.40 0.10
C TYR A 196 -2.09 -9.89 -0.47
N TRP A 197 -1.69 -10.40 -1.64
CA TRP A 197 -0.41 -10.04 -2.24
C TRP A 197 -0.52 -9.86 -3.76
N ALA A 198 0.33 -8.97 -4.27
CA ALA A 198 0.60 -8.75 -5.68
C ALA A 198 2.07 -8.36 -5.86
N GLU A 199 2.71 -8.90 -6.90
CA GLU A 199 4.11 -8.70 -7.25
C GLU A 199 4.21 -8.45 -8.76
N ALA A 200 5.14 -7.58 -9.15
CA ALA A 200 5.55 -7.43 -10.54
C ALA A 200 7.06 -7.14 -10.62
N TRP A 201 7.70 -7.73 -11.62
CA TRP A 201 9.15 -7.75 -11.84
C TRP A 201 9.52 -7.61 -13.32
#